data_AF-A0A4Z2C5P9-F1
#
_entry.id   AF-A0A4Z2C5P9-F1
#
_cell.length_a   1.000
_cell.length_b   1.000
_cell.length_c   1.000
_cell.angle_alpha   90.00
_cell.angle_beta   90.00
_cell.angle_gamma   90.00
#
_symmetry.space_group_name_H-M   'P 1'
#
loop_
_entity.id
_entity.type
_entity.pdbx_description
1 polymer ?
#
loop_
_entity_poly.entity_id
_entity_poly.type
_entity_poly.pdbx_seq_one_letter_code
_entity_poly.pdbx_strand_id
1 'polypeptide(L)'
;MSNEELCEFVKSRLEVSDDLERVCNEVVDTCLHKGSRDNMSIVLVCLPGAPKVSEEAVRKDSELNNYLESRVEEMLCHAEEVGFPDMVTVMRSLSTDSGMPTLPPGGGLASKRSVIEAVYNRLNLYREEDGDSEVIHAV
;
A
#
# COMPACT_ATOMS: atom_id res chain seq x y z
N MET A 1 6.66 -3.57 -15.23
CA MET A 1 6.32 -4.97 -14.86
C MET A 1 6.48 -5.81 -16.11
N SER A 2 6.96 -7.06 -15.99
CA SER A 2 6.95 -8.00 -17.12
C SER A 2 5.53 -8.52 -17.39
N ASN A 3 5.34 -9.23 -18.49
CA ASN A 3 4.05 -9.83 -18.84
C ASN A 3 3.60 -10.85 -17.79
N GLU A 4 4.53 -11.68 -17.31
CA GLU A 4 4.27 -12.69 -16.29
C GLU A 4 3.90 -12.02 -14.96
N GLU A 5 4.68 -11.03 -14.51
CA GLU A 5 4.39 -10.28 -13.28
C GLU A 5 3.02 -9.62 -13.33
N LEU A 6 2.67 -8.98 -14.46
CA LEU A 6 1.38 -8.32 -14.62
C LEU A 6 0.23 -9.32 -14.62
N CYS A 7 0.39 -10.47 -15.29
CA CYS A 7 -0.61 -11.52 -15.34
C CYS A 7 -0.88 -12.12 -13.95
N GLU A 8 0.17 -12.44 -13.20
CA GLU A 8 0.05 -12.93 -11.83
C GLU A 8 -0.57 -11.89 -10.90
N PHE A 9 -0.16 -10.62 -11.03
CA PHE A 9 -0.70 -9.54 -10.24
C PHE A 9 -2.20 -9.37 -10.49
N VAL A 10 -2.63 -9.22 -11.74
CA VAL A 10 -4.05 -9.07 -12.10
C VAL A 10 -4.88 -10.25 -11.63
N LYS A 11 -4.38 -11.49 -11.77
CA LYS A 11 -5.06 -12.68 -11.23
C LYS A 11 -5.26 -12.58 -9.72
N SER A 12 -4.20 -12.22 -8.98
CA SER A 12 -4.27 -12.06 -7.53
C SER A 12 -5.26 -10.97 -7.10
N ARG A 13 -5.43 -9.92 -7.91
CA ARG A 13 -6.37 -8.82 -7.64
C ARG A 13 -7.81 -9.20 -7.95
N LEU A 14 -8.05 -9.94 -9.02
CA LEU A 14 -9.38 -10.49 -9.36
C LEU A 14 -9.89 -11.52 -8.36
N GLU A 15 -8.99 -12.18 -7.63
CA GLU A 15 -9.35 -13.07 -6.51
C GLU A 15 -9.75 -12.28 -5.24
N VAL A 16 -9.44 -10.98 -5.16
CA VAL A 16 -9.78 -10.11 -4.02
C VAL A 16 -10.97 -9.20 -4.33
N SER A 17 -11.13 -8.76 -5.58
CA SER A 17 -12.17 -7.82 -6.00
C SER A 17 -12.66 -8.14 -7.41
N ASP A 18 -13.99 -8.10 -7.61
CA ASP A 18 -14.62 -8.19 -8.93
C ASP A 18 -14.84 -6.82 -9.60
N ASP A 19 -14.58 -5.72 -8.88
CA ASP A 19 -14.51 -4.38 -9.42
C ASP A 19 -13.27 -4.21 -10.32
N LEU A 20 -13.50 -4.22 -11.64
CA LEU A 20 -12.45 -4.11 -12.64
C LEU A 20 -11.80 -2.72 -12.67
N GLU A 21 -12.53 -1.66 -12.33
CA GLU A 21 -11.97 -0.31 -12.27
C GLU A 21 -10.94 -0.24 -11.13
N ARG A 22 -11.30 -0.79 -9.97
CA ARG A 22 -10.37 -0.93 -8.85
C ARG A 22 -9.12 -1.73 -9.22
N VAL A 23 -9.28 -2.89 -9.88
CA VAL A 23 -8.13 -3.71 -10.30
C VAL A 23 -7.24 -2.95 -11.29
N CYS A 24 -7.82 -2.22 -12.24
CA CYS A 24 -7.07 -1.37 -13.16
C CYS A 24 -6.30 -0.26 -12.44
N ASN A 25 -6.94 0.42 -11.48
CA ASN A 25 -6.31 1.46 -10.67
C ASN A 25 -5.13 0.89 -9.87
N GLU A 26 -5.30 -0.28 -9.24
CA GLU A 26 -4.22 -0.94 -8.50
C GLU A 26 -3.02 -1.27 -9.41
N VAL A 27 -3.24 -1.65 -10.67
CA VAL A 27 -2.15 -1.87 -11.64
C VAL A 27 -1.42 -0.57 -11.99
N VAL A 28 -2.17 0.48 -12.28
CA VAL A 28 -1.61 1.79 -12.67
C VAL A 28 -0.80 2.38 -11.51
N ASP A 29 -1.36 2.37 -10.30
CA ASP A 29 -0.68 2.84 -9.08
C ASP A 29 0.57 2.00 -8.80
N THR A 30 0.49 0.69 -8.93
CA THR A 30 1.66 -0.18 -8.76
C THR A 30 2.77 0.17 -9.75
N CYS A 31 2.44 0.43 -11.02
CA CYS A 31 3.42 0.84 -12.01
C CYS A 31 4.02 2.22 -11.73
N LEU A 32 3.21 3.16 -11.24
CA LEU A 32 3.67 4.49 -10.78
C LEU A 32 4.67 4.34 -9.63
N HIS A 33 4.33 3.53 -8.63
CA HIS A 33 5.18 3.27 -7.46
C HIS A 33 6.47 2.53 -7.80
N LYS A 34 6.47 1.75 -8.89
CA LYS A 34 7.69 1.16 -9.48
C LYS A 34 8.51 2.15 -10.31
N GLY A 35 8.12 3.41 -10.37
CA GLY A 35 8.88 4.49 -10.99
C GLY A 35 8.52 4.78 -12.44
N SER A 36 7.37 4.29 -12.93
CA SER A 36 6.87 4.71 -14.25
C SER A 36 6.59 6.21 -14.24
N ARG A 37 7.13 6.92 -15.23
CA ARG A 37 6.93 8.37 -15.44
C ARG A 37 6.24 8.68 -16.77
N ASP A 38 5.74 7.65 -17.43
CA ASP A 38 5.05 7.74 -18.70
C ASP A 38 3.52 7.75 -18.47
N ASN A 39 2.77 8.09 -19.53
CA ASN A 39 1.33 7.97 -19.54
C ASN A 39 0.94 6.50 -19.52
N MET A 40 0.16 6.10 -18.51
CA MET A 40 -0.29 4.72 -18.34
C MET A 40 -1.79 4.62 -18.61
N SER A 41 -2.16 3.64 -19.43
CA SER A 41 -3.55 3.26 -19.66
C SER A 41 -3.65 1.73 -19.66
N ILE A 42 -4.75 1.21 -19.15
CA ILE A 42 -5.01 -0.23 -19.09
C ILE A 42 -6.45 -0.50 -19.48
N VAL A 43 -6.66 -1.57 -20.23
CA VAL A 43 -7.98 -2.11 -20.54
C VAL A 43 -8.00 -3.56 -20.09
N LEU A 44 -8.88 -3.87 -19.14
CA LEU A 44 -9.06 -5.23 -18.62
C LEU A 44 -10.39 -5.80 -19.12
N VAL A 45 -10.33 -6.96 -19.78
CA VAL A 45 -11.51 -7.67 -20.30
C VAL A 45 -11.58 -9.06 -19.66
N CYS A 46 -12.61 -9.29 -18.85
CA CYS A 46 -12.82 -10.57 -18.18
C CYS A 46 -13.77 -11.47 -19.00
N LEU A 47 -13.30 -12.66 -19.37
CA LEU A 47 -14.11 -13.71 -19.98
C LEU A 47 -14.78 -14.59 -18.91
N PRO A 48 -15.75 -15.46 -19.26
CA PRO A 48 -16.44 -16.31 -18.28
C PRO A 48 -15.52 -17.18 -17.41
N GLY A 49 -14.33 -17.57 -17.90
CA GLY A 49 -13.33 -18.32 -17.15
C GLY A 49 -12.32 -17.47 -16.35
N ALA A 50 -12.56 -16.17 -16.19
CA ALA A 50 -11.71 -15.31 -15.37
C ALA A 50 -11.77 -15.74 -13.89
N PRO A 51 -10.70 -15.50 -13.11
CA PRO A 51 -10.68 -15.73 -11.67
C PRO A 51 -11.88 -15.06 -10.99
N LYS A 52 -12.37 -15.68 -9.92
CA LYS A 52 -13.46 -15.18 -9.10
C LYS A 52 -12.95 -14.82 -7.73
N VAL A 53 -13.65 -13.90 -7.07
CA VAL A 53 -13.36 -13.52 -5.69
C VAL A 53 -13.37 -14.76 -4.80
N SER A 54 -12.30 -14.91 -4.03
CA SER A 54 -12.09 -15.99 -3.07
C SER A 54 -12.05 -15.41 -1.68
N GLU A 55 -12.88 -15.94 -0.77
CA GLU A 55 -12.89 -15.50 0.63
C GLU A 55 -11.51 -15.63 1.30
N GLU A 56 -10.75 -16.66 0.91
CA GLU A 56 -9.39 -16.86 1.41
C GLU A 56 -8.43 -15.76 0.94
N ALA A 57 -8.53 -15.36 -0.33
CA ALA A 57 -7.70 -14.29 -0.90
C ALA A 57 -8.03 -12.94 -0.28
N VAL A 58 -9.33 -12.64 -0.11
CA VAL A 58 -9.80 -11.41 0.57
C VAL A 58 -9.29 -11.36 2.01
N ARG A 59 -9.38 -12.48 2.75
CA ARG A 59 -8.87 -12.57 4.12
C ARG A 59 -7.37 -12.34 4.18
N LYS A 60 -6.58 -13.02 3.34
CA LYS A 60 -5.12 -12.85 3.27
C LYS A 60 -4.72 -11.42 2.91
N ASP A 61 -5.44 -10.78 1.97
CA ASP A 61 -5.18 -9.39 1.59
C ASP A 61 -5.46 -8.43 2.76
N SER A 62 -6.54 -8.67 3.50
CA SER A 62 -6.90 -7.89 4.69
C SER A 62 -5.91 -8.09 5.84
N GLU A 63 -5.45 -9.32 6.08
CA GLU A 63 -4.42 -9.64 7.07
C GLU A 63 -3.09 -8.92 6.75
N LEU A 64 -2.70 -8.92 5.47
CA LEU A 64 -1.51 -8.18 5.02
C LEU A 64 -1.69 -6.66 5.19
N ASN A 65 -2.86 -6.11 4.86
CA ASN A 65 -3.12 -4.68 5.06
C ASN A 65 -2.99 -4.33 6.55
N ASN A 66 -3.68 -5.04 7.44
CA ASN A 66 -3.60 -4.80 8.89
C ASN A 66 -2.17 -4.94 9.44
N TYR A 67 -1.39 -5.90 8.94
CA TYR A 67 0.03 -6.03 9.29
C TYR A 67 0.82 -4.78 8.90
N LEU A 68 0.65 -4.32 7.66
CA LEU A 68 1.34 -3.13 7.14
C LEU A 68 0.95 -1.89 7.92
N GLU A 69 -0.34 -1.70 8.21
CA GLU A 69 -0.83 -0.59 9.01
C GLU A 69 -0.17 -0.60 10.40
N SER A 70 -0.27 -1.72 11.12
CA SER A 70 0.32 -1.86 12.47
C SER A 70 1.83 -1.59 12.47
N ARG A 71 2.55 -2.10 11.46
CA ARG A 71 4.00 -1.93 11.36
C ARG A 71 4.39 -0.47 11.08
N VAL A 72 3.63 0.23 10.24
CA VAL A 72 3.82 1.66 10.00
C VAL A 72 3.53 2.46 11.27
N GLU A 73 2.44 2.16 11.98
CA GLU A 73 2.11 2.82 13.25
C GLU A 73 3.22 2.64 14.29
N GLU A 74 3.73 1.42 14.47
CA GLU A 74 4.88 1.14 15.35
C GLU A 74 6.10 1.99 14.97
N MET A 75 6.45 2.03 13.69
CA MET A 75 7.61 2.80 13.22
C MET A 75 7.48 4.30 13.48
N LEU A 76 6.26 4.84 13.38
CA LEU A 76 6.00 6.27 13.56
C LEU A 76 5.85 6.67 15.03
N CYS A 77 5.34 5.78 15.89
CA CYS A 77 5.23 6.01 17.34
C CYS A 77 6.60 6.07 18.04
N HIS A 78 7.59 5.32 17.58
CA HIS A 78 8.94 5.34 18.18
C HIS A 78 9.83 6.49 17.65
N ALA A 79 9.27 7.40 16.84
CA ALA A 79 10.02 8.44 16.17
C ALA A 79 10.42 9.64 17.06
N GLU A 80 10.02 9.66 18.34
CA GLU A 80 10.36 10.74 19.27
C GLU A 80 11.87 10.84 19.54
N GLU A 81 12.62 9.75 19.44
CA GLU A 81 14.06 9.74 19.74
C GLU A 81 14.97 10.00 18.53
N VAL A 82 14.50 9.72 17.30
CA VAL A 82 15.34 9.67 16.07
C VAL A 82 14.86 10.64 14.98
N GLY A 83 13.69 11.26 15.18
CA GLY A 83 13.02 12.08 14.18
C GLY A 83 12.06 11.28 13.31
N PHE A 84 11.05 11.95 12.76
CA PHE A 84 10.01 11.32 11.95
C PHE A 84 10.60 10.77 10.64
N PRO A 85 10.52 9.45 10.38
CA PRO A 85 11.09 8.88 9.17
C PRO A 85 10.27 9.32 7.95
N ASP A 86 10.94 9.62 6.85
CA ASP A 86 10.24 9.87 5.58
C ASP A 86 9.65 8.58 4.98
N MET A 87 8.76 8.73 3.98
CA MET A 87 8.14 7.60 3.28
C MET A 87 9.16 6.63 2.69
N VAL A 88 10.30 7.14 2.21
CA VAL A 88 11.36 6.31 1.62
C VAL A 88 11.98 5.39 2.68
N THR A 89 12.19 5.92 3.88
CA THR A 89 12.70 5.17 5.04
C THR A 89 11.69 4.13 5.52
N VAL A 90 10.41 4.50 5.61
CA VAL A 90 9.32 3.57 5.96
C VAL A 90 9.26 2.38 4.99
N MET A 91 9.20 2.66 3.68
CA MET A 91 9.16 1.63 2.65
C MET A 91 10.41 0.74 2.66
N ARG A 92 11.59 1.30 2.95
CA ARG A 92 12.84 0.53 3.07
C ARG A 92 12.78 -0.43 4.25
N SER A 93 12.36 0.04 5.43
CA SER A 93 12.30 -0.82 6.62
C SER A 93 11.28 -1.95 6.44
N LEU A 94 10.12 -1.67 5.85
CA LEU A 94 9.12 -2.69 5.50
C LEU A 94 9.67 -3.72 4.51
N SER A 95 10.48 -3.29 3.53
CA SER A 95 11.09 -4.20 2.56
C SER A 95 12.11 -5.17 3.16
N THR A 96 12.68 -4.84 4.33
CA THR A 96 13.63 -5.68 5.07
C THR A 96 13.00 -6.48 6.20
N ASP A 97 11.68 -6.37 6.39
CA ASP A 97 10.96 -7.06 7.45
C ASP A 97 10.86 -8.57 7.18
N SER A 98 11.49 -9.37 8.03
CA SER A 98 11.48 -10.84 7.92
C SER A 98 10.13 -11.47 8.32
N GLY A 99 9.26 -10.73 9.02
CA GLY A 99 7.92 -11.17 9.42
C GLY A 99 6.82 -10.89 8.38
N MET A 100 7.17 -10.28 7.24
CA MET A 100 6.20 -9.84 6.24
C MET A 100 5.35 -11.02 5.69
N PRO A 101 4.02 -10.92 5.73
CA PRO A 101 3.14 -11.86 5.03
C PRO A 101 3.37 -11.84 3.51
N THR A 102 2.81 -12.82 2.81
CA THR A 102 2.99 -12.93 1.36
C THR A 102 2.44 -11.70 0.62
N LEU A 103 3.34 -10.98 -0.06
CA LEU A 103 2.99 -9.82 -0.88
C LEU A 103 2.30 -10.25 -2.19
N PRO A 104 1.50 -9.35 -2.82
CA PRO A 104 0.88 -9.65 -4.10
C PRO A 104 1.93 -10.02 -5.16
N PRO A 105 1.78 -11.16 -5.86
CA PRO A 105 2.75 -11.59 -6.87
C PRO A 105 2.82 -10.58 -8.00
N GLY A 106 4.02 -10.35 -8.53
CA GLY A 106 4.30 -9.30 -9.51
C GLY A 106 4.26 -7.87 -8.96
N GLY A 107 3.31 -7.53 -8.08
CA GLY A 107 3.15 -6.19 -7.51
C GLY A 107 4.15 -5.86 -6.39
N GLY A 108 4.40 -6.83 -5.50
CA GLY A 108 5.27 -6.65 -4.33
C GLY A 108 4.80 -5.52 -3.40
N LEU A 109 5.72 -4.95 -2.63
CA LEU A 109 5.41 -3.87 -1.67
C LEU A 109 4.87 -2.61 -2.36
N ALA A 110 5.31 -2.34 -3.60
CA ALA A 110 4.84 -1.20 -4.40
C ALA A 110 3.31 -1.21 -4.61
N SER A 111 2.70 -2.39 -4.70
CA SER A 111 1.24 -2.53 -4.83
C SER A 111 0.47 -2.20 -3.54
N LYS A 112 1.15 -2.18 -2.39
CA LYS A 112 0.57 -1.87 -1.09
C LYS A 112 0.94 -0.48 -0.59
N ARG A 113 1.64 0.30 -1.40
CA ARG A 113 2.09 1.64 -1.05
C ARG A 113 0.92 2.58 -0.71
N SER A 114 -0.23 2.49 -1.39
CA SER A 114 -1.40 3.32 -1.07
C SER A 114 -1.94 3.06 0.35
N VAL A 115 -1.88 1.81 0.84
CA VAL A 115 -2.26 1.46 2.22
C VAL A 115 -1.27 2.08 3.21
N ILE A 116 0.02 1.94 2.93
CA ILE A 116 1.10 2.49 3.75
C ILE A 116 1.03 4.03 3.81
N GLU A 117 0.81 4.67 2.67
CA GLU A 117 0.68 6.13 2.54
C GLU A 117 -0.55 6.66 3.29
N ALA A 118 -1.68 5.94 3.25
CA ALA A 118 -2.88 6.33 3.98
C ALA A 118 -2.63 6.41 5.51
N VAL A 119 -1.97 5.40 6.08
CA VAL A 119 -1.62 5.39 7.52
C VAL A 119 -0.57 6.44 7.85
N TYR A 120 0.48 6.53 7.03
CA TYR A 120 1.54 7.50 7.22
C TYR A 120 1.01 8.94 7.22
N ASN A 121 0.19 9.30 6.23
CA ASN A 121 -0.38 10.64 6.12
C ASN A 121 -1.33 10.94 7.28
N ARG A 122 -2.16 9.96 7.68
CA ARG A 122 -3.05 10.08 8.83
C ARG A 122 -2.27 10.41 10.10
N LEU A 123 -1.18 9.70 10.39
CA LEU A 123 -0.37 9.92 11.58
C LEU A 123 0.51 11.17 11.51
N ASN A 124 0.98 11.55 10.32
CA ASN A 124 1.73 12.79 10.14
C ASN A 124 0.86 14.03 10.43
N LEU A 125 -0.39 14.03 9.97
CA LEU A 125 -1.33 15.14 10.20
C LEU A 125 -1.63 15.36 11.69
N TYR A 126 -1.86 14.29 12.47
CA TYR A 126 -2.09 14.42 13.92
C TYR A 126 -0.92 15.09 14.64
N ARG A 127 0.32 14.86 14.19
CA ARG A 127 1.50 15.51 14.78
C ARG A 127 1.64 16.99 14.41
N GLU A 128 1.24 17.38 13.21
CA GLU A 128 1.21 18.79 12.81
C GLU A 128 0.18 19.57 13.63
N GLU A 129 -0.98 18.96 13.95
CA GLU A 129 -2.01 19.59 14.81
C GLU A 129 -1.59 19.68 16.29
N ASP A 130 -0.88 18.68 16.83
CA ASP A 130 -0.34 18.72 18.20
C ASP A 130 0.80 19.75 18.37
N GLY A 131 1.49 20.12 17.28
CA GLY A 131 2.57 21.11 17.28
C GLY A 131 2.11 22.58 17.32
N ASP A 132 0.85 22.86 16.95
CA ASP A 132 0.30 24.23 16.89
C ASP A 132 -0.47 24.66 18.16
N SER A 133 -0.58 23.77 19.15
CA SER A 133 -1.39 24.02 20.36
C SER A 133 -0.67 24.81 21.48
N GLU A 134 0.60 25.21 21.34
CA GLU A 134 1.38 25.84 22.43
C GLU A 134 1.56 27.37 22.38
N VAL A 135 0.93 28.13 21.48
CA VAL A 135 1.22 29.60 21.37
C VAL A 135 0.04 30.54 21.66
N ILE A 136 -0.99 30.13 22.41
CA ILE A 136 -2.04 31.09 22.81
C ILE A 136 -2.50 30.91 24.27
N HIS A 137 -1.64 31.30 25.22
CA HIS A 137 -2.09 32.10 26.36
C HIS A 137 -0.89 32.69 27.14
N ALA A 138 -0.50 33.90 26.79
CA ALA A 138 0.12 34.83 27.74
C ALA A 138 -0.40 36.23 27.41
N VAL A 139 -1.46 36.62 28.12
CA VAL A 139 -1.92 38.00 28.27
C VAL A 139 -1.09 38.63 29.39
#